data_AF-A0A930M7C9-F1
#
_entry.id   AF-A0A930M7C9-F1
#
_cell.length_a   1.000
_cell.length_b   1.000
_cell.length_c   1.000
_cell.angle_alpha   90.00
_cell.angle_beta   90.00
_cell.angle_gamma   90.00
#
_symmetry.space_group_name_H-M   'P 1'
#
loop_
_entity.id
_entity.type
_entity.pdbx_description
1 polymer ?
#
loop_
_entity_poly.entity_id
_entity_poly.type
_entity_poly.pdbx_seq_one_letter_code
_entity_poly.pdbx_strand_id
1 'polypeptide(L)' 'MKEYMDCRGWRYRVMQGLDGSWKARYRKPDAPGKKRPDDAGWHGVSALSWRKTAEEADQDLAAYANKKAMRIYEKDTP' A
#
# COMPACT_ATOMS: atom_id res chain seq x y z
N MET A 1 5.50 5.91 -7.17
CA MET A 1 4.31 5.37 -6.47
C MET A 1 4.36 5.83 -5.04
N LYS A 2 3.28 6.42 -4.54
CA LYS A 2 3.23 6.92 -3.17
C LYS A 2 2.91 5.75 -2.23
N GLU A 3 3.62 5.69 -1.12
CA GLU A 3 3.25 4.82 -0.02
C GLU A 3 2.46 5.64 1.00
N TYR A 4 1.55 5.00 1.72
CA TYR A 4 0.76 5.64 2.76
C TYR A 4 0.88 4.83 4.04
N MET A 5 0.89 5.50 5.19
CA MET A 5 0.93 4.87 6.50
C MET A 5 -0.27 5.28 7.34
N ASP A 6 -0.96 4.29 7.88
CA ASP A 6 -2.06 4.46 8.83
C ASP A 6 -1.54 4.67 10.25
N CYS A 7 -2.38 5.21 11.14
CA CYS A 7 -2.07 5.41 12.56
C CYS A 7 -1.65 4.10 13.27
N ARG A 8 -2.12 2.95 12.77
CA ARG A 8 -1.73 1.61 13.28
C ARG A 8 -0.33 1.16 12.83
N GLY A 9 0.40 1.98 12.07
CA GLY A 9 1.68 1.62 11.47
C GLY A 9 1.55 0.71 10.24
N TRP A 10 0.34 0.54 9.70
CA TRP A 10 0.14 -0.24 8.48
C TRP A 10 0.57 0.57 7.27
N ARG A 11 1.38 -0.02 6.39
CA ARG A 11 1.84 0.62 5.16
C ARG A 11 0.97 0.17 3.99
N TYR A 12 0.72 1.06 3.06
CA TYR A 12 -0.10 0.83 1.88
C TYR A 12 0.68 1.30 0.66
N ARG A 13 0.71 0.48 -0.39
CA ARG A 13 1.31 0.86 -1.66
C ARG A 13 0.61 0.16 -2.81
N VAL A 14 0.72 0.74 -3.99
CA VAL A 14 0.27 0.09 -5.22
C VAL A 14 1.30 -0.96 -5.63
N MET A 15 0.81 -2.14 -6.02
CA MET A 15 1.64 -3.21 -6.56
C MET A 15 0.97 -3.86 -7.76
N GLN A 16 1.79 -4.26 -8.73
CA GLN A 16 1.35 -5.06 -9.86
C GLN A 16 1.09 -6.49 -9.40
N GLY A 17 0.01 -7.07 -9.89
CA GLY A 17 -0.29 -8.49 -9.80
C GLY A 17 0.35 -9.26 -10.95
N LEU A 18 0.32 -10.58 -10.83
CA LEU A 18 0.85 -11.51 -11.84
C LEU A 18 0.14 -11.37 -13.19
N ASP A 19 -1.12 -10.94 -13.17
CA ASP A 19 -1.97 -10.70 -14.35
C ASP A 19 -1.63 -9.39 -15.09
N GLY A 20 -0.68 -8.59 -14.58
CA GLY A 20 -0.39 -7.25 -15.10
C GLY A 20 -1.33 -6.16 -14.58
N SER A 21 -2.45 -6.56 -13.99
CA SER A 21 -3.36 -5.70 -13.23
C SER A 21 -2.69 -5.08 -11.99
N TRP A 22 -3.09 -3.88 -11.60
CA TRP A 22 -2.56 -3.12 -10.47
C TRP A 22 -3.57 -3.07 -9.33
N LYS A 23 -3.08 -3.18 -8.09
CA LYS A 23 -3.94 -3.06 -6.91
C LYS A 23 -3.19 -2.50 -5.72
N ALA A 24 -3.90 -1.71 -4.93
CA ALA A 24 -3.45 -1.28 -3.62
C ALA A 24 -3.32 -2.48 -2.68
N ARG A 25 -2.13 -2.65 -2.10
CA ARG A 25 -1.83 -3.65 -1.08
C ARG A 25 -1.39 -2.97 0.19
N TYR A 26 -1.65 -3.61 1.32
CA TYR A 26 -1.25 -3.14 2.63
C TYR A 26 -0.41 -4.19 3.34
N ARG A 27 0.52 -3.73 4.15
CA ARG A 27 1.37 -4.54 5.01
C ARG A 27 1.22 -4.07 6.44
N LYS A 28 1.11 -5.04 7.34
CA LYS A 28 1.14 -4.80 8.78
C LYS A 28 2.57 -4.47 9.24
N PRO A 29 2.73 -3.62 10.26
CA PRO A 29 4.04 -3.37 10.84
C PRO A 29 4.65 -4.67 11.36
N ASP A 30 5.98 -4.75 11.32
CA ASP A 30 6.74 -5.87 11.86
C ASP A 30 6.45 -6.03 13.36
N ALA A 31 6.25 -7.28 13.78
CA ALA A 31 6.15 -7.59 15.21
C ALA A 31 7.52 -7.39 15.88
N PRO A 32 7.57 -6.90 17.13
CA PRO A 32 8.83 -6.78 17.85
C PRO A 32 9.54 -8.14 17.88
N GLY A 33 10.76 -8.19 17.32
CA GLY A 33 11.59 -9.39 17.23
C GLY A 33 11.47 -10.21 15.93
N LYS A 34 10.61 -9.85 14.98
CA LYS A 34 10.56 -10.49 13.64
C LYS A 34 10.63 -9.46 12.53
N LYS A 35 11.85 -9.16 12.07
CA LYS A 35 12.09 -8.35 10.87
C LYS A 35 11.72 -9.18 9.64
N ARG A 36 10.60 -8.89 8.99
CA ARG A 36 10.21 -9.56 7.74
C ARG A 36 10.90 -8.88 6.56
N PRO A 37 11.26 -9.63 5.51
CA PRO A 37 11.72 -9.03 4.26
C PRO A 37 10.65 -8.09 3.71
N ASP A 38 11.08 -6.97 3.12
CA ASP A 38 10.16 -5.87 2.76
C ASP A 38 9.13 -6.28 1.72
N ASP A 39 9.46 -7.28 0.89
CA ASP A 39 8.60 -7.89 -0.12
C ASP A 39 7.60 -8.93 0.42
N ALA A 40 7.70 -9.33 1.70
CA ALA A 40 6.83 -10.34 2.29
C ALA A 40 5.71 -9.75 3.15
N GLY A 41 4.50 -10.32 3.04
CA GLY A 41 3.36 -9.97 3.89
C GLY A 41 2.52 -8.80 3.41
N TRP A 42 2.56 -8.49 2.11
CA TRP A 42 1.62 -7.57 1.48
C TRP A 42 0.30 -8.26 1.14
N HIS A 43 -0.77 -7.76 1.72
CA HIS A 43 -2.14 -8.23 1.51
C HIS A 43 -2.89 -7.25 0.61
N GLY A 44 -3.70 -7.77 -0.32
CA GLY A 44 -4.57 -6.93 -1.13
C GLY A 44 -5.57 -6.16 -0.26
N VAL A 45 -5.76 -4.87 -0.53
CA VAL A 45 -6.81 -4.10 0.14
C VAL A 45 -8.15 -4.58 -0.42
N SER A 46 -8.98 -5.23 0.39
CA SER A 46 -10.29 -5.75 -0.06
C SER A 46 -11.28 -4.65 -0.45
N ALA A 47 -11.10 -3.45 0.09
CA ALA A 47 -11.93 -2.29 -0.24
C ALA A 47 -11.66 -1.72 -1.65
N LEU A 48 -10.55 -2.10 -2.27
CA LEU A 48 -10.07 -1.55 -3.53
C LEU A 48 -10.10 -2.64 -4.61
N SER A 49 -10.54 -2.28 -5.80
CA SER A 49 -10.62 -3.22 -6.92
C SER A 49 -9.27 -3.33 -7.64
N TRP A 50 -9.09 -4.39 -8.41
CA TRP A 50 -7.97 -4.44 -9.37
C TRP A 50 -8.24 -3.44 -10.49
N ARG A 51 -7.20 -2.70 -10.88
CA ARG A 51 -7.22 -1.71 -11.95
C ARG A 51 -6.29 -2.17 -13.06
N LYS A 52 -6.52 -1.68 -14.28
CA LYS A 52 -5.66 -2.01 -15.43
C LYS A 52 -4.37 -1.19 -15.40
N THR A 53 -4.40 -0.01 -14.79
CA THR A 53 -3.26 0.90 -14.75
C THR A 53 -2.79 1.18 -13.33
N ALA A 54 -1.50 1.50 -13.21
CA ALA A 54 -0.91 1.94 -11.95
C ALA A 54 -1.52 3.25 -11.44
N GLU A 55 -1.82 4.18 -12.34
CA GLU A 55 -2.43 5.48 -12.01
C GLU A 55 -3.82 5.32 -11.39
N GLU A 56 -4.70 4.53 -12.00
CA GLU A 56 -6.02 4.27 -11.41
C GLU A 56 -5.90 3.65 -10.02
N ALA A 57 -4.97 2.71 -9.83
CA ALA A 57 -4.74 2.09 -8.54
C ALA A 57 -4.14 3.07 -7.51
N ASP A 58 -3.30 4.01 -7.95
CA ASP A 58 -2.72 5.06 -7.09
C ASP A 58 -3.79 6.08 -6.68
N GLN A 59 -4.67 6.49 -7.60
CA GLN A 59 -5.82 7.34 -7.29
C GLN A 59 -6.80 6.66 -6.32
N ASP A 60 -7.09 5.38 -6.52
CA ASP A 60 -7.96 4.57 -5.65
C ASP A 60 -7.34 4.44 -4.25
N LEU A 61 -6.02 4.23 -4.17
CA LEU A 61 -5.27 4.23 -2.91
C LEU A 61 -5.25 5.62 -2.25
N ALA A 62 -5.02 6.69 -3.01
CA ALA A 62 -4.99 8.06 -2.50
C ALA A 62 -6.36 8.48 -1.93
N ALA A 63 -7.45 8.13 -2.63
CA ALA A 63 -8.81 8.34 -2.14
C ALA A 63 -9.09 7.54 -0.86
N TYR A 64 -8.64 6.28 -0.80
CA TYR A 64 -8.77 5.45 0.39
C TYR A 64 -7.95 6.00 1.57
N ALA A 65 -6.73 6.44 1.31
CA ALA A 65 -5.85 7.06 2.30
C ALA A 65 -6.47 8.34 2.85
N ASN A 66 -7.01 9.21 1.97
CA ASN A 66 -7.70 10.43 2.36
C ASN A 66 -8.92 10.12 3.25
N LYS A 67 -9.75 9.15 2.85
CA LYS A 67 -10.93 8.70 3.62
C LYS A 67 -10.57 8.14 5.00
N LYS A 68 -9.39 7.55 5.15
CA LYS A 68 -8.88 6.98 6.41
C LYS A 68 -7.95 7.90 7.18
N ALA A 69 -7.75 9.14 6.72
CA ALA A 69 -6.80 10.09 7.29
C ALA A 69 -5.38 9.50 7.44
N MET A 70 -4.96 8.69 6.46
CA MET A 70 -3.61 8.12 6.42
C MET A 70 -2.61 9.20 6.03
N ARG A 71 -1.38 9.04 6.50
CA ARG A 71 -0.27 9.96 6.17
C ARG A 71 0.48 9.42 4.96
N ILE A 72 1.01 10.30 4.12
CA ILE A 72 1.89 9.88 3.02
C ILE A 72 3.19 9.42 3.65
N TYR A 73 3.58 8.18 3.34
CA TYR A 73 4.89 7.64 3.66
C TYR A 73 5.80 7.94 2.48
N GLU A 74 6.42 9.12 2.50
CA GLU A 74 7.54 9.39 1.62
C GLU A 74 8.76 8.70 2.20
N LYS A 75 9.29 7.71 1.46
CA LYS A 75 10.69 7.32 1.64
C LYS A 75 11.49 8.51 1.14
N ASP A 76 11.84 9.40 2.08
CA ASP A 76 12.78 10.48 1.84
C ASP A 76 13.98 9.87 1.11
N THR A 77 14.10 10.22 -0.16
CA THR A 77 15.16 9.71 -1.04
C THR A 77 16.25 10.77 -0.95
N PRO A 78 17.41 10.47 -0.35
CA PRO A 78 18.51 11.43 -0.25
C PRO A 78 19.12 11.78 -1.61
#